data_AF-A0A7X7WYV4-F1
#
_entry.id   AF-A0A7X7WYV4-F1
#
_cell.length_a   1.000
_cell.length_b   1.000
_cell.length_c   1.000
_cell.angle_alpha   90.00
_cell.angle_beta   90.00
_cell.angle_gamma   90.00
#
_symmetry.space_group_name_H-M   'P 1'
#
loop_
_entity.id
_entity.type
_entity.pdbx_description
1 polymer ?
#
loop_
_entity_poly.entity_id
_entity_poly.type
_entity_poly.pdbx_seq_one_letter_code
_entity_poly.pdbx_strand_id
1 'polypeptide(L)'
;MNEMKLKNIIQQILFTAVGLFFFTACSDNEDSFVLRSDNHVYLDYTTTPGTFTVCTNGAWKINSTANWFTVSPTEGTGDGTKREVVTVTPTQNTGAVRTDSLYLEAAGKNLGIGIQQEEGFVQLGTPSFVGGMTKGKNAEHCFISVPYSKAYASQSYTATITMTGSSNGLTVANYTYTADVSGTINIPVVGIPTTAGTVTFSISTGLPNAQDITVSTIIANGEKETLIYQNFSKFVFGGDDASYVSGLLKDGVTVATPRTDGSSDVFLTENQDYRDAHEVTGWSGSKAYERPGYLKIGTGSANGYITTPALSAMTETQDVILTFDVMNWDQISAVTALTFTVNGGGTPDITTYNLPGRVSDTAGTWSTITVNIKNATPSTTIKIAGGARFLIDNIKVTTTGL
;
A
#
# COMPACT_ATOMS: atom_id res chain seq x y z
N MET A 1 -87.34 -56.81 23.91
CA MET A 1 -88.72 -56.57 24.32
C MET A 1 -88.68 -55.55 25.43
N ASN A 2 -89.25 -54.38 25.15
CA ASN A 2 -89.62 -53.29 26.06
C ASN A 2 -88.47 -52.56 26.80
N GLU A 3 -88.20 -51.29 26.47
CA GLU A 3 -88.98 -50.10 26.90
C GLU A 3 -88.82 -49.86 28.41
N MET A 4 -88.68 -48.67 28.96
CA MET A 4 -88.66 -47.28 28.53
C MET A 4 -88.56 -46.49 29.85
N LYS A 5 -87.96 -45.29 29.83
CA LYS A 5 -88.50 -44.07 30.49
C LYS A 5 -88.53 -44.06 32.05
N LEU A 6 -88.39 -42.97 32.79
CA LEU A 6 -88.42 -41.52 32.55
C LEU A 6 -88.64 -40.83 33.91
N LYS A 7 -88.31 -39.53 33.97
CA LYS A 7 -88.77 -38.46 34.89
C LYS A 7 -88.08 -38.40 36.27
N ASN A 8 -87.38 -37.30 36.60
CA ASN A 8 -87.89 -35.94 36.93
C ASN A 8 -88.84 -36.00 38.15
N ILE A 9 -88.79 -35.18 39.20
CA ILE A 9 -88.20 -33.86 39.48
C ILE A 9 -88.69 -33.50 40.92
N ILE A 10 -88.04 -32.51 41.59
CA ILE A 10 -88.61 -31.54 42.58
C ILE A 10 -88.44 -31.73 44.12
N GLN A 11 -87.91 -30.63 44.70
CA GLN A 11 -88.02 -30.00 46.05
C GLN A 11 -87.32 -30.65 47.27
N GLN A 12 -86.24 -30.07 47.85
CA GLN A 12 -86.12 -28.83 48.68
C GLN A 12 -87.03 -28.86 49.93
N ILE A 13 -86.64 -28.65 51.19
CA ILE A 13 -85.49 -28.09 51.93
C ILE A 13 -85.70 -28.52 53.42
N LEU A 14 -84.65 -28.74 54.23
CA LEU A 14 -84.40 -28.04 55.52
C LEU A 14 -83.43 -28.81 56.47
N PHE A 15 -82.22 -28.27 56.57
CA PHE A 15 -81.30 -28.15 57.73
C PHE A 15 -81.30 -29.21 58.85
N THR A 16 -80.16 -29.91 59.02
CA THR A 16 -79.43 -29.91 60.30
C THR A 16 -77.91 -30.15 60.11
N ALA A 17 -77.14 -29.55 61.00
CA ALA A 17 -75.73 -29.18 60.97
C ALA A 17 -74.67 -30.30 61.18
N VAL A 18 -73.55 -30.10 60.48
CA VAL A 18 -72.13 -30.22 60.90
C VAL A 18 -71.51 -31.62 61.11
N GLY A 19 -70.53 -31.91 60.25
CA GLY A 19 -69.48 -32.92 60.42
C GLY A 19 -68.44 -32.83 59.29
N LEU A 20 -67.37 -32.08 59.54
CA LEU A 20 -66.25 -31.76 58.64
C LEU A 20 -65.38 -32.98 58.28
N PHE A 21 -64.92 -32.99 57.01
CA PHE A 21 -63.72 -33.62 56.39
C PHE A 21 -63.32 -35.06 56.71
N PHE A 22 -63.24 -35.89 55.67
CA PHE A 22 -61.97 -36.44 55.14
C PHE A 22 -62.24 -37.06 53.75
N PHE A 23 -62.08 -36.26 52.69
CA PHE A 23 -61.58 -36.80 51.43
C PHE A 23 -60.19 -36.19 51.26
N THR A 24 -59.18 -36.96 51.65
CA THR A 24 -57.82 -36.77 51.20
C THR A 24 -57.81 -36.97 49.69
N ALA A 25 -57.95 -35.87 48.95
CA ALA A 25 -57.54 -35.83 47.57
C ALA A 25 -56.02 -36.02 47.58
N CYS A 26 -55.59 -37.23 47.21
CA CYS A 26 -54.22 -37.50 46.82
C CYS A 26 -53.99 -36.67 45.55
N SER A 27 -53.31 -35.53 45.67
CA SER A 27 -52.80 -34.83 44.51
C SER A 27 -51.68 -35.68 43.94
N ASP A 28 -51.80 -36.10 42.69
CA ASP A 28 -50.68 -36.67 41.95
C ASP A 28 -49.50 -35.71 42.07
N ASN A 29 -48.44 -36.14 42.77
CA ASN A 29 -47.20 -35.38 42.85
C ASN A 29 -46.54 -35.47 41.47
N GLU A 30 -46.85 -34.52 40.59
CA GLU A 30 -45.98 -34.22 39.44
C GLU A 30 -44.56 -34.01 39.98
N ASP A 31 -43.61 -34.85 39.58
CA ASP A 31 -42.22 -34.72 40.02
C ASP A 31 -41.71 -33.31 39.68
N SER A 32 -41.20 -32.60 40.68
CA SER A 32 -40.66 -31.26 40.48
C SER A 32 -39.45 -31.30 39.54
N PHE A 33 -39.42 -30.45 38.52
CA PHE A 33 -38.32 -30.45 37.54
C PHE A 33 -37.83 -29.03 37.23
N VAL A 34 -36.61 -28.96 36.69
CA VAL A 34 -36.06 -27.75 36.07
C VAL A 34 -35.20 -28.14 34.88
N LEU A 35 -35.39 -27.40 33.77
CA LEU A 35 -34.63 -27.47 32.54
C LEU A 35 -34.11 -26.08 32.19
N ARG A 36 -33.00 -26.04 31.46
CA ARG A 36 -32.46 -24.82 30.85
C ARG A 36 -32.05 -25.08 29.40
N SER A 37 -32.09 -24.07 28.54
CA SER A 37 -31.56 -24.22 27.17
C SER A 37 -30.04 -24.33 27.15
N ASP A 38 -29.36 -23.60 28.03
CA ASP A 38 -27.91 -23.41 27.98
C ASP A 38 -27.29 -23.55 29.37
N ASN A 39 -26.07 -24.09 29.42
CA ASN A 39 -25.22 -24.10 30.62
C ASN A 39 -24.09 -23.05 30.53
N HIS A 40 -24.06 -22.26 29.46
CA HIS A 40 -23.08 -21.20 29.25
C HIS A 40 -23.69 -20.07 28.42
N VAL A 41 -23.34 -18.82 28.72
CA VAL A 41 -23.68 -17.64 27.92
C VAL A 41 -22.38 -16.96 27.48
N TYR A 42 -22.20 -16.85 26.16
CA TYR A 42 -21.08 -16.13 25.55
C TYR A 42 -21.55 -14.73 25.16
N LEU A 43 -20.78 -13.72 25.58
CA LEU A 43 -21.07 -12.31 25.38
C LEU A 43 -19.93 -11.67 24.58
N ASP A 44 -20.27 -10.78 23.65
CA ASP A 44 -19.28 -9.92 23.03
C ASP A 44 -18.71 -8.91 24.05
N TYR A 45 -17.65 -8.20 23.68
CA TYR A 45 -17.02 -7.22 24.56
C TYR A 45 -17.90 -5.99 24.89
N THR A 46 -19.06 -5.82 24.24
CA THR A 46 -19.94 -4.66 24.35
C THR A 46 -20.97 -4.83 25.47
N THR A 47 -22.07 -4.07 25.43
CA THR A 47 -23.20 -4.19 26.36
C THR A 47 -24.33 -5.06 25.79
N THR A 48 -24.11 -5.72 24.65
CA THR A 48 -25.10 -6.60 24.01
C THR A 48 -25.50 -7.74 24.95
N PRO A 49 -26.80 -7.89 25.28
CA PRO A 49 -27.25 -8.96 26.17
C PRO A 49 -27.18 -10.35 25.53
N GLY A 50 -26.89 -11.35 26.36
CA GLY A 50 -27.10 -12.77 26.05
C GLY A 50 -28.37 -13.29 26.72
N THR A 51 -28.88 -14.45 26.28
CA THR A 51 -30.08 -15.05 26.88
C THR A 51 -29.94 -16.56 27.04
N PHE A 52 -30.70 -17.11 27.99
CA PHE A 52 -31.01 -18.53 28.07
C PHE A 52 -32.46 -18.69 28.52
N THR A 53 -33.02 -19.89 28.44
CA THR A 53 -34.38 -20.17 28.89
C THR A 53 -34.42 -21.08 30.10
N VAL A 54 -35.45 -20.91 30.94
CA VAL A 54 -35.79 -21.76 32.09
C VAL A 54 -37.15 -22.39 31.83
N CYS A 55 -37.32 -23.68 32.13
CA CYS A 55 -38.62 -24.35 32.17
C CYS A 55 -38.69 -25.22 33.41
N THR A 56 -39.70 -24.98 34.25
CA THR A 56 -39.94 -25.68 35.53
C THR A 56 -41.44 -25.69 35.81
N ASN A 57 -41.90 -26.58 36.68
CA ASN A 57 -43.28 -26.65 37.18
C ASN A 57 -43.44 -25.99 38.56
N GLY A 58 -42.52 -25.11 38.96
CA GLY A 58 -42.55 -24.42 40.25
C GLY A 58 -41.75 -23.12 40.27
N ALA A 59 -41.49 -22.60 41.47
CA ALA A 59 -40.72 -21.38 41.65
C ALA A 59 -39.24 -21.59 41.28
N TRP A 60 -38.64 -20.56 40.67
CA TRP A 60 -37.23 -20.53 40.34
C TRP A 60 -36.60 -19.18 40.69
N LYS A 61 -35.28 -19.18 40.94
CA LYS A 61 -34.48 -18.00 41.26
C LYS A 61 -33.09 -18.07 40.63
N ILE A 62 -32.54 -16.91 40.25
CA ILE A 62 -31.17 -16.73 39.81
C ILE A 62 -30.37 -16.02 40.91
N ASN A 63 -29.21 -16.58 41.26
CA ASN A 63 -28.23 -15.94 42.14
C ASN A 63 -26.91 -15.72 41.38
N SER A 64 -26.31 -14.53 41.52
CA SER A 64 -24.96 -14.24 41.03
C SER A 64 -24.30 -13.20 41.94
N THR A 65 -22.97 -13.29 42.07
CA THR A 65 -22.14 -12.33 42.80
C THR A 65 -21.35 -11.40 41.87
N ALA A 66 -21.47 -11.60 40.56
CA ALA A 66 -20.78 -10.79 39.56
C ALA A 66 -21.28 -9.35 39.59
N ASN A 67 -20.36 -8.38 39.50
CA ASN A 67 -20.68 -6.96 39.45
C ASN A 67 -20.64 -6.36 38.03
N TRP A 68 -20.25 -7.17 37.04
CA TRP A 68 -20.03 -6.71 35.66
C TRP A 68 -21.14 -7.13 34.70
N PHE A 69 -22.18 -7.82 35.15
CA PHE A 69 -23.43 -8.03 34.42
C PHE A 69 -24.66 -7.98 35.34
N THR A 70 -25.83 -7.81 34.75
CA THR A 70 -27.13 -7.89 35.42
C THR A 70 -27.98 -8.99 34.80
N VAL A 71 -28.96 -9.51 35.55
CA VAL A 71 -29.86 -10.58 35.10
C VAL A 71 -31.31 -10.17 35.26
N SER A 72 -32.16 -10.46 34.27
CA SER A 72 -33.61 -10.22 34.35
C SER A 72 -34.41 -11.25 33.55
N PRO A 73 -35.47 -11.88 34.12
CA PRO A 73 -35.88 -11.80 35.52
C PRO A 73 -34.89 -12.54 36.44
N THR A 74 -34.84 -12.17 37.72
CA THR A 74 -34.05 -12.90 38.73
C THR A 74 -34.86 -13.99 39.45
N GLU A 75 -36.17 -14.05 39.27
CA GLU A 75 -37.06 -15.06 39.84
C GLU A 75 -38.34 -15.18 39.03
N GLY A 76 -39.04 -16.30 39.16
CA GLY A 76 -40.31 -16.56 38.49
C GLY A 76 -40.99 -17.84 38.97
N THR A 77 -42.09 -18.23 38.32
CA THR A 77 -42.84 -19.45 38.61
C THR A 77 -43.31 -20.08 37.30
N GLY A 78 -42.78 -21.25 36.98
CA GLY A 78 -43.09 -21.93 35.73
C GLY A 78 -44.34 -22.81 35.82
N ASP A 79 -45.02 -22.97 34.68
CA ASP A 79 -46.24 -23.78 34.53
C ASP A 79 -45.97 -25.24 34.09
N GLY A 80 -44.70 -25.63 33.99
CA GLY A 80 -44.28 -26.95 33.53
C GLY A 80 -44.21 -27.11 31.99
N THR A 81 -44.57 -26.09 31.22
CA THR A 81 -44.63 -26.17 29.75
C THR A 81 -43.94 -25.01 29.05
N LYS A 82 -44.06 -23.78 29.58
CA LYS A 82 -43.51 -22.58 29.00
C LYS A 82 -42.03 -22.42 29.34
N ARG A 83 -41.25 -22.02 28.33
CA ARG A 83 -39.87 -21.56 28.51
C ARG A 83 -39.86 -20.05 28.78
N GLU A 84 -39.41 -19.67 29.96
CA GLU A 84 -39.19 -18.29 30.36
C GLU A 84 -37.79 -17.85 29.92
N VAL A 85 -37.66 -16.67 29.31
CA VAL A 85 -36.38 -16.13 28.85
C VAL A 85 -35.73 -15.33 29.98
N VAL A 86 -34.48 -15.67 30.29
CA VAL A 86 -33.62 -14.94 31.21
C VAL A 86 -32.55 -14.21 30.40
N THR A 87 -32.43 -12.90 30.60
CA THR A 87 -31.49 -12.03 29.90
C THR A 87 -30.32 -11.69 30.81
N VAL A 88 -29.10 -11.84 30.31
CA VAL A 88 -27.83 -11.46 30.96
C VAL A 88 -27.28 -10.25 30.23
N THR A 89 -27.26 -9.08 30.89
CA THR A 89 -26.78 -7.82 30.28
C THR A 89 -25.43 -7.43 30.87
N PRO A 90 -24.33 -7.52 30.11
CA PRO A 90 -23.01 -7.15 30.59
C PRO A 90 -22.76 -5.63 30.55
N THR A 91 -21.81 -5.19 31.37
CA THR A 91 -21.06 -3.96 31.14
C THR A 91 -20.05 -4.17 30.01
N GLN A 92 -19.63 -3.11 29.33
CA GLN A 92 -18.58 -3.20 28.32
C GLN A 92 -17.28 -3.72 28.97
N ASN A 93 -16.64 -4.73 28.36
CA ASN A 93 -15.32 -5.17 28.77
C ASN A 93 -14.27 -4.25 28.15
N THR A 94 -13.28 -3.84 28.93
CA THR A 94 -12.18 -2.98 28.49
C THR A 94 -10.80 -3.61 28.62
N GLY A 95 -10.77 -4.88 29.00
CA GLY A 95 -9.56 -5.63 29.32
C GLY A 95 -9.53 -6.98 28.62
N ALA A 96 -8.77 -7.90 29.21
CA ALA A 96 -8.69 -9.28 28.76
C ALA A 96 -10.06 -9.98 28.91
N VAL A 97 -10.18 -11.18 28.31
CA VAL A 97 -11.34 -12.05 28.50
C VAL A 97 -11.66 -12.20 29.99
N ARG A 98 -12.95 -12.13 30.34
CA ARG A 98 -13.42 -12.30 31.72
C ARG A 98 -14.53 -13.33 31.82
N THR A 99 -14.52 -14.08 32.92
CA THR A 99 -15.47 -15.18 33.17
C THR A 99 -16.06 -15.08 34.57
N ASP A 100 -17.28 -15.55 34.74
CA ASP A 100 -17.97 -15.67 36.02
C ASP A 100 -19.08 -16.74 35.93
N SER A 101 -19.93 -16.87 36.94
CA SER A 101 -21.05 -17.81 36.95
C SER A 101 -22.30 -17.22 37.61
N LEU A 102 -23.46 -17.70 37.17
CA LEU A 102 -24.74 -17.52 37.85
C LEU A 102 -25.37 -18.89 38.13
N TYR A 103 -26.29 -18.93 39.08
CA TYR A 103 -26.84 -20.16 39.63
C TYR A 103 -28.37 -20.13 39.55
N LEU A 104 -28.95 -21.12 38.86
CA LEU A 104 -30.39 -21.32 38.77
C LEU A 104 -30.86 -22.30 39.85
N GLU A 105 -31.62 -21.80 40.81
CA GLU A 105 -32.23 -22.56 41.89
C GLU A 105 -33.70 -22.85 41.57
N ALA A 106 -34.06 -24.12 41.40
CA ALA A 106 -35.43 -24.56 41.16
C ALA A 106 -35.56 -26.07 41.41
N ALA A 107 -36.75 -26.55 41.81
CA ALA A 107 -37.02 -27.97 42.04
C ALA A 107 -35.96 -28.70 42.89
N GLY A 108 -35.42 -28.02 43.92
CA GLY A 108 -34.36 -28.54 44.80
C GLY A 108 -32.98 -28.68 44.15
N LYS A 109 -32.79 -28.21 42.91
CA LYS A 109 -31.52 -28.23 42.18
C LYS A 109 -30.92 -26.84 42.15
N ASN A 110 -29.58 -26.79 42.10
CA ASN A 110 -28.82 -25.58 41.84
C ASN A 110 -27.93 -25.79 40.61
N LEU A 111 -28.31 -25.17 39.48
CA LEU A 111 -27.68 -25.39 38.19
C LEU A 111 -26.78 -24.19 37.83
N GLY A 112 -25.46 -24.38 37.83
CA GLY A 112 -24.49 -23.35 37.46
C GLY A 112 -24.44 -23.08 35.95
N ILE A 113 -24.49 -21.80 35.57
CA ILE A 113 -24.43 -21.28 34.20
C ILE A 113 -23.18 -20.41 34.11
N GLY A 114 -22.23 -20.81 33.27
CA GLY A 114 -21.00 -20.05 33.06
C GLY A 114 -21.28 -18.82 32.19
N ILE A 115 -20.66 -17.69 32.51
CA ILE A 115 -20.73 -16.46 31.72
C ILE A 115 -19.31 -16.12 31.29
N GLN A 116 -19.10 -15.94 29.99
CA GLN A 116 -17.82 -15.50 29.44
C GLN A 116 -18.04 -14.29 28.54
N GLN A 117 -17.24 -13.24 28.75
CA GLN A 117 -17.23 -12.06 27.91
C GLN A 117 -15.87 -11.90 27.21
N GLU A 118 -15.90 -11.68 25.90
CA GLU A 118 -14.70 -11.47 25.09
C GLU A 118 -13.84 -10.29 25.56
N GLU A 119 -12.56 -10.31 25.21
CA GLU A 119 -11.67 -9.17 25.43
C GLU A 119 -12.10 -7.92 24.65
N GLY A 120 -11.87 -6.77 25.27
CA GLY A 120 -12.28 -5.47 24.76
C GLY A 120 -11.14 -4.49 24.55
N PHE A 121 -9.89 -4.95 24.39
CA PHE A 121 -8.77 -4.05 24.06
C PHE A 121 -9.02 -3.34 22.72
N VAL A 122 -8.63 -2.07 22.65
CA VAL A 122 -8.62 -1.30 21.41
C VAL A 122 -7.65 -1.95 20.42
N GLN A 123 -8.11 -2.19 19.19
CA GLN A 123 -7.32 -2.82 18.15
C GLN A 123 -6.95 -1.81 17.07
N LEU A 124 -5.67 -1.72 16.76
CA LEU A 124 -5.16 -0.94 15.63
C LEU A 124 -5.07 -1.84 14.39
N GLY A 125 -5.49 -1.30 13.25
CA GLY A 125 -5.32 -1.93 11.95
C GLY A 125 -3.95 -1.63 11.33
N THR A 126 -3.72 -2.19 10.15
CA THR A 126 -2.50 -1.90 9.38
C THR A 126 -2.51 -0.43 8.94
N PRO A 127 -1.46 0.35 9.28
CA PRO A 127 -1.38 1.75 8.88
C PRO A 127 -1.07 1.88 7.39
N SER A 128 -1.50 2.98 6.79
CA SER A 128 -1.17 3.36 5.41
C SER A 128 -0.76 4.83 5.34
N PHE A 129 0.01 5.19 4.32
CA PHE A 129 0.36 6.59 4.05
C PHE A 129 -0.47 7.08 2.87
N VAL A 130 -1.05 8.27 3.00
CA VAL A 130 -1.86 8.91 1.98
C VAL A 130 -1.22 10.24 1.61
N GLY A 131 -1.19 10.53 0.30
CA GLY A 131 -0.51 11.69 -0.27
C GLY A 131 0.82 11.34 -0.92
N GLY A 132 1.31 12.24 -1.76
CA GLY A 132 2.63 12.14 -2.40
C GLY A 132 3.58 13.16 -1.80
N MET A 133 4.83 12.76 -1.55
CA MET A 133 5.87 13.68 -1.08
C MET A 133 6.94 13.88 -2.15
N THR A 134 7.41 15.11 -2.27
CA THR A 134 8.49 15.49 -3.19
C THR A 134 9.46 16.41 -2.47
N LYS A 135 10.75 16.14 -2.61
CA LYS A 135 11.82 16.98 -2.06
C LYS A 135 11.62 18.44 -2.45
N GLY A 136 11.72 19.34 -1.48
CA GLY A 136 11.56 20.78 -1.69
C GLY A 136 10.11 21.24 -1.92
N LYS A 137 9.12 20.35 -1.84
CA LYS A 137 7.69 20.70 -1.92
C LYS A 137 7.01 20.47 -0.58
N ASN A 138 6.05 21.31 -0.23
CA ASN A 138 5.30 21.16 1.01
C ASN A 138 4.54 19.82 1.01
N ALA A 139 4.54 19.11 2.14
CA ALA A 139 3.82 17.85 2.34
C ALA A 139 2.30 18.10 2.51
N GLU A 140 1.70 18.78 1.55
CA GLU A 140 0.28 19.12 1.58
C GLU A 140 -0.57 17.87 1.40
N HIS A 141 -1.67 17.79 2.14
CA HIS A 141 -2.62 16.67 2.10
C HIS A 141 -1.97 15.30 2.36
N CYS A 142 -0.86 15.27 3.10
CA CYS A 142 -0.17 14.05 3.49
C CYS A 142 -0.59 13.63 4.90
N PHE A 143 -0.98 12.36 5.07
CA PHE A 143 -1.37 11.83 6.37
C PHE A 143 -1.04 10.35 6.53
N ILE A 144 -0.72 9.98 7.78
CA ILE A 144 -0.69 8.58 8.21
C ILE A 144 -2.12 8.20 8.58
N SER A 145 -2.66 7.20 7.91
CA SER A 145 -4.01 6.68 8.13
C SER A 145 -3.93 5.38 8.94
N VAL A 146 -4.53 5.39 10.14
CA VAL A 146 -4.53 4.24 11.07
C VAL A 146 -5.97 3.82 11.36
N PRO A 147 -6.45 2.71 10.78
CA PRO A 147 -7.73 2.13 11.15
C PRO A 147 -7.74 1.65 12.60
N TYR A 148 -8.88 1.69 13.27
CA TYR A 148 -9.04 1.13 14.61
C TYR A 148 -10.44 0.54 14.83
N SER A 149 -10.55 -0.35 15.81
CA SER A 149 -11.80 -0.95 16.27
C SER A 149 -11.78 -1.22 17.77
N LYS A 150 -12.95 -1.51 18.35
CA LYS A 150 -13.15 -1.73 19.79
C LYS A 150 -12.71 -0.54 20.66
N ALA A 151 -12.70 0.67 20.10
CA ALA A 151 -12.41 1.87 20.88
C ALA A 151 -13.62 2.28 21.74
N TYR A 152 -13.35 3.04 22.79
CA TYR A 152 -14.40 3.54 23.67
C TYR A 152 -14.92 4.85 23.11
N ALA A 153 -16.19 4.86 22.75
CA ALA A 153 -16.84 6.05 22.22
C ALA A 153 -16.65 7.23 23.18
N SER A 154 -16.26 8.37 22.63
CA SER A 154 -15.97 9.62 23.38
C SER A 154 -14.71 9.60 24.26
N GLN A 155 -13.91 8.53 24.27
CA GLN A 155 -12.61 8.54 24.92
C GLN A 155 -11.53 9.13 24.01
N SER A 156 -10.63 9.91 24.62
CA SER A 156 -9.48 10.48 23.92
C SER A 156 -8.27 9.57 24.00
N TYR A 157 -7.57 9.44 22.88
CA TYR A 157 -6.33 8.69 22.73
C TYR A 157 -5.28 9.56 22.07
N THR A 158 -4.00 9.28 22.34
CA THR A 158 -2.87 10.05 21.79
C THR A 158 -1.91 9.13 21.06
N ALA A 159 -1.68 9.41 19.78
CA ALA A 159 -0.62 8.81 18.99
C ALA A 159 0.66 9.66 19.09
N THR A 160 1.78 9.01 19.36
CA THR A 160 3.14 9.55 19.31
C THR A 160 3.86 8.97 18.11
N ILE A 161 4.47 9.84 17.29
CA ILE A 161 5.08 9.44 16.02
C ILE A 161 6.57 9.71 16.08
N THR A 162 7.36 8.73 15.67
CA THR A 162 8.79 8.91 15.39
C THR A 162 9.08 8.60 13.93
N MET A 163 10.10 9.24 13.38
CA MET A 163 10.47 9.12 11.97
C MET A 163 11.92 8.70 11.83
N THR A 164 12.19 7.82 10.86
CA THR A 164 13.54 7.41 10.46
C THR A 164 13.68 7.47 8.93
N GLY A 165 14.91 7.43 8.42
CA GLY A 165 15.19 7.56 6.99
C GLY A 165 15.24 9.03 6.54
N SER A 166 14.68 9.33 5.37
CA SER A 166 14.70 10.66 4.74
C SER A 166 13.74 11.68 5.39
N SER A 167 13.69 11.74 6.72
CA SER A 167 12.70 12.55 7.48
C SER A 167 13.06 14.03 7.64
N ASN A 168 14.22 14.47 7.17
CA ASN A 168 14.68 15.85 7.32
C ASN A 168 13.69 16.85 6.70
N GLY A 169 13.29 17.86 7.48
CA GLY A 169 12.33 18.90 7.07
C GLY A 169 10.86 18.52 7.23
N LEU A 170 10.56 17.27 7.63
CA LEU A 170 9.22 16.85 8.02
C LEU A 170 8.99 17.02 9.52
N THR A 171 7.72 17.18 9.89
CA THR A 171 7.27 17.20 11.27
C THR A 171 5.94 16.47 11.39
N VAL A 172 5.82 15.65 12.42
CA VAL A 172 4.56 15.00 12.82
C VAL A 172 4.38 15.25 14.30
N ALA A 173 3.35 16.01 14.66
CA ALA A 173 3.04 16.28 16.06
C ALA A 173 2.35 15.07 16.70
N ASN A 174 2.40 14.98 18.02
CA ASN A 174 1.54 14.07 18.76
C ASN A 174 0.07 14.39 18.42
N TYR A 175 -0.71 13.35 18.16
CA TYR A 175 -2.05 13.51 17.65
C TYR A 175 -3.07 12.93 18.64
N THR A 176 -3.89 13.80 19.20
CA THR A 176 -4.99 13.41 20.08
C THR A 176 -6.29 13.37 19.29
N TYR A 177 -7.05 12.28 19.45
CA TYR A 177 -8.36 12.12 18.82
C TYR A 177 -9.36 11.54 19.80
N THR A 178 -10.63 11.93 19.65
CA THR A 178 -11.76 11.33 20.35
C THR A 178 -12.32 10.23 19.47
N ALA A 179 -12.32 8.98 19.97
CA ALA A 179 -12.71 7.83 19.18
C ALA A 179 -14.23 7.60 19.16
N ASP A 180 -14.70 6.98 18.09
CA ASP A 180 -15.94 6.20 18.08
C ASP A 180 -15.61 4.72 18.38
N VAL A 181 -16.57 3.80 18.27
CA VAL A 181 -16.34 2.35 18.44
C VAL A 181 -15.37 1.77 17.39
N SER A 182 -15.36 2.35 16.19
CA SER A 182 -14.44 2.03 15.11
C SER A 182 -14.25 3.25 14.20
N GLY A 183 -13.14 3.28 13.45
CA GLY A 183 -12.88 4.38 12.55
C GLY A 183 -11.46 4.41 12.00
N THR A 184 -11.03 5.59 11.58
CA THR A 184 -9.68 5.82 11.06
C THR A 184 -9.13 7.13 11.60
N ILE A 185 -7.90 7.10 12.10
CA ILE A 185 -7.16 8.27 12.54
C ILE A 185 -6.33 8.74 11.36
N ASN A 186 -6.48 10.00 10.96
CA ASN A 186 -5.64 10.62 9.94
C ASN A 186 -4.69 11.61 10.64
N ILE A 187 -3.44 11.20 10.80
CA ILE A 187 -2.39 11.99 11.47
C ILE A 187 -1.69 12.83 10.41
N PRO A 188 -1.78 14.17 10.46
CA PRO A 188 -1.15 15.03 9.46
C PRO A 188 0.37 14.94 9.49
N VAL A 189 0.97 14.84 8.31
CA VAL A 189 2.42 15.01 8.11
C VAL A 189 2.61 16.35 7.44
N VAL A 190 3.45 17.22 8.03
CA VAL A 190 3.66 18.58 7.53
C VAL A 190 5.15 18.87 7.36
N GLY A 191 5.46 19.94 6.62
CA GLY A 191 6.83 20.40 6.40
C GLY A 191 7.27 20.24 4.95
N ILE A 192 8.53 20.60 4.69
CA ILE A 192 9.14 20.55 3.36
C ILE A 192 10.33 19.59 3.46
N PRO A 193 10.23 18.36 2.93
CA PRO A 193 11.30 17.41 3.01
C PRO A 193 12.51 17.91 2.22
N THR A 194 13.70 17.83 2.81
CA THR A 194 14.94 18.29 2.19
C THR A 194 15.79 17.16 1.61
N THR A 195 15.37 15.91 1.81
CA THR A 195 16.08 14.71 1.34
C THR A 195 15.08 13.77 0.68
N ALA A 196 15.40 13.27 -0.51
CA ALA A 196 14.61 12.25 -1.20
C ALA A 196 14.90 10.85 -0.62
N GLY A 197 14.06 9.86 -0.94
CA GLY A 197 14.22 8.48 -0.47
C GLY A 197 13.12 8.03 0.51
N THR A 198 13.36 6.90 1.17
CA THR A 198 12.35 6.28 2.05
C THR A 198 12.31 6.94 3.42
N VAL A 199 11.11 7.29 3.88
CA VAL A 199 10.83 7.67 5.26
C VAL A 199 9.92 6.64 5.89
N THR A 200 10.22 6.26 7.13
CA THR A 200 9.43 5.31 7.92
C THR A 200 8.91 6.00 9.18
N PHE A 201 7.60 5.90 9.40
CA PHE A 201 6.90 6.40 10.56
C PHE A 201 6.59 5.24 11.50
N SER A 202 7.02 5.35 12.76
CA SER A 202 6.63 4.43 13.84
C SER A 202 5.61 5.12 14.75
N ILE A 203 4.46 4.48 14.95
CA ILE A 203 3.31 5.02 15.66
C ILE A 203 3.11 4.24 16.96
N SER A 204 3.15 4.94 18.08
CA SER A 204 2.87 4.40 19.42
C SER A 204 1.67 5.11 20.03
N THR A 205 0.74 4.37 20.64
CA THR A 205 -0.54 4.93 21.13
C THR A 205 -0.70 4.90 22.65
N GLY A 206 0.25 4.28 23.37
CA GLY A 206 0.16 4.07 24.82
C GLY A 206 -1.03 3.19 25.26
N LEU A 207 -1.70 2.54 24.31
CA LEU A 207 -2.81 1.63 24.58
C LEU A 207 -2.29 0.36 25.28
N PRO A 208 -3.03 -0.19 26.27
CA PRO A 208 -2.66 -1.46 26.91
C PRO A 208 -2.50 -2.57 25.87
N ASN A 209 -1.35 -3.26 25.90
CA ASN A 209 -1.01 -4.36 24.99
C ASN A 209 -0.93 -3.99 23.49
N ALA A 210 -0.97 -2.71 23.11
CA ALA A 210 -0.74 -2.31 21.73
C ALA A 210 0.75 -2.32 21.41
N GLN A 211 1.10 -2.98 20.30
CA GLN A 211 2.43 -2.90 19.72
C GLN A 211 2.54 -1.63 18.87
N ASP A 212 3.76 -1.12 18.74
CA ASP A 212 4.05 -0.06 17.79
C ASP A 212 3.82 -0.58 16.36
N ILE A 213 3.17 0.23 15.54
CA ILE A 213 2.91 -0.07 14.13
C ILE A 213 3.76 0.86 13.26
N THR A 214 4.13 0.40 12.07
CA THR A 214 4.98 1.17 11.17
C THR A 214 4.37 1.30 9.78
N VAL A 215 4.64 2.43 9.13
CA VAL A 215 4.34 2.64 7.72
C VAL A 215 5.50 3.39 7.05
N SER A 216 5.80 3.05 5.81
CA SER A 216 6.83 3.72 5.02
C SER A 216 6.23 4.31 3.75
N THR A 217 6.87 5.37 3.26
CA THR A 217 6.58 5.98 1.97
C THR A 217 7.85 6.57 1.37
N ILE A 218 7.80 6.99 0.11
CA ILE A 218 8.94 7.56 -0.63
C ILE A 218 8.71 9.06 -0.82
N ILE A 219 9.74 9.84 -0.52
CA ILE A 219 9.86 11.23 -0.92
C ILE A 219 10.58 11.24 -2.27
N ALA A 220 9.87 11.59 -3.34
CA ALA A 220 10.45 11.66 -4.67
C ALA A 220 11.44 12.83 -4.78
N ASN A 221 12.47 12.69 -5.61
CA ASN A 221 13.43 13.78 -5.87
C ASN A 221 12.88 14.86 -6.84
N GLY A 222 11.64 14.72 -7.31
CA GLY A 222 10.98 15.64 -8.26
C GLY A 222 10.71 15.00 -9.63
N GLU A 223 10.26 15.82 -10.59
CA GLU A 223 10.22 15.40 -12.00
C GLU A 223 11.64 15.18 -12.52
N LYS A 224 11.79 14.26 -13.49
CA LYS A 224 13.09 14.02 -14.14
C LYS A 224 13.54 15.28 -14.87
N GLU A 225 14.51 15.99 -14.31
CA GLU A 225 15.14 17.12 -14.97
C GLU A 225 16.01 16.61 -16.12
N THR A 226 15.92 17.27 -17.29
CA THR A 226 16.79 16.96 -18.43
C THR A 226 18.05 17.80 -18.33
N LEU A 227 19.17 17.14 -18.03
CA LEU A 227 20.48 17.76 -17.85
C LEU A 227 21.20 17.99 -19.17
N ILE A 228 21.06 17.03 -20.09
CA ILE A 228 21.63 17.07 -21.44
C ILE A 228 20.56 16.53 -22.40
N TYR A 229 20.40 17.19 -23.54
CA TYR A 229 19.66 16.65 -24.68
C TYR A 229 20.33 17.07 -25.98
N GLN A 230 20.53 16.11 -26.88
CA GLN A 230 21.07 16.34 -28.21
C GLN A 230 20.42 15.35 -29.19
N ASN A 231 19.78 15.89 -30.22
CA ASN A 231 19.04 15.16 -31.26
C ASN A 231 19.61 15.38 -32.67
N PHE A 232 20.76 16.05 -32.75
CA PHE A 232 21.54 16.23 -33.96
C PHE A 232 20.77 16.80 -35.16
N SER A 233 19.62 17.44 -34.93
CA SER A 233 18.72 17.92 -35.97
C SER A 233 19.31 19.02 -36.85
N LYS A 234 20.41 19.65 -36.40
CA LYS A 234 21.19 20.62 -37.18
C LYS A 234 22.14 19.99 -38.17
N PHE A 235 22.47 18.71 -38.01
CA PHE A 235 23.24 17.97 -39.01
C PHE A 235 22.33 17.66 -40.19
N VAL A 236 22.67 18.17 -41.37
CA VAL A 236 21.84 18.12 -42.58
C VAL A 236 22.59 17.57 -43.80
N PHE A 237 23.91 17.42 -43.70
CA PHE A 237 24.74 16.97 -44.80
C PHE A 237 25.05 15.46 -44.72
N GLY A 238 25.34 14.88 -45.89
CA GLY A 238 25.62 13.47 -46.08
C GLY A 238 24.43 12.70 -46.63
N GLY A 239 24.65 11.41 -46.93
CA GLY A 239 23.57 10.49 -47.28
C GLY A 239 22.95 9.90 -46.03
N ASP A 240 21.63 9.75 -46.03
CA ASP A 240 20.89 9.09 -44.95
C ASP A 240 21.00 7.56 -45.12
N ASP A 241 21.76 6.91 -44.25
CA ASP A 241 21.89 5.45 -44.20
C ASP A 241 20.84 4.77 -43.31
N ALA A 242 20.20 5.51 -42.40
CA ALA A 242 19.12 4.98 -41.58
C ALA A 242 17.87 4.73 -42.43
N SER A 243 17.51 5.69 -43.29
CA SER A 243 16.39 5.59 -44.23
C SER A 243 16.81 5.17 -45.65
N TYR A 244 18.11 5.06 -45.91
CA TYR A 244 18.70 4.69 -47.21
C TYR A 244 18.31 5.66 -48.35
N VAL A 245 18.42 6.95 -48.08
CA VAL A 245 18.08 8.05 -49.00
C VAL A 245 19.32 8.91 -49.29
N SER A 246 19.42 9.42 -50.52
CA SER A 246 20.49 10.36 -50.86
C SER A 246 20.26 11.73 -50.21
N GLY A 247 21.34 12.43 -49.88
CA GLY A 247 21.32 13.81 -49.38
C GLY A 247 22.29 14.69 -50.15
N LEU A 248 22.81 15.72 -49.48
CA LEU A 248 23.75 16.69 -50.06
C LEU A 248 25.04 16.76 -49.26
N LEU A 249 26.18 16.99 -49.91
CA LEU A 249 27.41 17.36 -49.24
C LEU A 249 27.36 18.83 -48.79
N LYS A 250 28.35 19.24 -47.99
CA LYS A 250 28.49 20.61 -47.45
C LYS A 250 28.54 21.73 -48.47
N ASP A 251 28.87 21.43 -49.73
CA ASP A 251 28.81 22.41 -50.82
C ASP A 251 27.35 22.76 -51.22
N GLY A 252 26.37 22.03 -50.70
CA GLY A 252 24.95 22.22 -50.95
C GLY A 252 24.49 21.79 -52.35
N VAL A 253 25.36 21.21 -53.16
CA VAL A 253 25.09 20.90 -54.59
C VAL A 253 25.42 19.45 -54.92
N THR A 254 26.51 18.91 -54.38
CA THR A 254 26.92 17.55 -54.69
C THR A 254 26.03 16.53 -53.98
N VAL A 255 25.46 15.61 -54.75
CA VAL A 255 24.64 14.52 -54.22
C VAL A 255 25.50 13.57 -53.40
N ALA A 256 25.09 13.35 -52.16
CA ALA A 256 25.65 12.37 -51.26
C ALA A 256 24.79 11.11 -51.32
N THR A 257 25.29 10.04 -51.94
CA THR A 257 24.60 8.73 -51.93
C THR A 257 24.47 8.22 -50.49
N PRO A 258 23.52 7.29 -50.19
CA PRO A 258 23.46 6.64 -48.89
C PRO A 258 24.85 6.15 -48.46
N ARG A 259 25.19 6.31 -47.18
CA ARG A 259 26.53 6.00 -46.62
C ARG A 259 27.68 6.94 -47.00
N THR A 260 27.43 8.06 -47.66
CA THR A 260 28.41 9.14 -47.83
C THR A 260 28.41 10.12 -46.64
N ASP A 261 29.54 10.31 -45.95
CA ASP A 261 29.62 11.23 -44.78
C ASP A 261 29.39 12.69 -45.20
N GLY A 262 28.69 13.46 -44.36
CA GLY A 262 28.43 14.88 -44.62
C GLY A 262 29.61 15.79 -44.30
N SER A 263 30.48 15.36 -43.38
CA SER A 263 31.56 16.18 -42.81
C SER A 263 32.87 15.40 -42.73
N SER A 264 33.96 16.11 -42.45
CA SER A 264 35.11 15.48 -41.81
C SER A 264 34.78 15.18 -40.34
N ASP A 265 35.75 14.72 -39.57
CA ASP A 265 35.53 14.42 -38.15
C ASP A 265 35.06 15.67 -37.38
N VAL A 266 33.83 15.64 -36.88
CA VAL A 266 33.13 16.77 -36.23
C VAL A 266 33.90 17.32 -35.04
N PHE A 267 34.60 16.46 -34.30
CA PHE A 267 35.27 16.85 -33.05
C PHE A 267 36.78 17.01 -33.22
N LEU A 268 37.40 16.30 -34.17
CA LEU A 268 38.85 16.40 -34.38
C LEU A 268 39.28 17.39 -35.46
N THR A 269 38.48 17.59 -36.50
CA THR A 269 38.93 18.30 -37.72
C THR A 269 38.06 19.47 -38.12
N GLU A 270 36.75 19.40 -37.88
CA GLU A 270 35.88 20.55 -38.08
C GLU A 270 36.24 21.67 -37.10
N ASN A 271 36.01 22.92 -37.51
CA ASN A 271 36.35 24.08 -36.68
C ASN A 271 35.28 24.34 -35.60
N GLN A 272 35.55 25.31 -34.72
CA GLN A 272 34.63 25.65 -33.64
C GLN A 272 33.32 26.24 -34.15
N ASP A 273 33.37 27.13 -35.15
CA ASP A 273 32.19 27.74 -35.76
C ASP A 273 31.22 26.69 -36.31
N TYR A 274 31.75 25.63 -36.92
CA TYR A 274 30.95 24.50 -37.38
C TYR A 274 30.28 23.78 -36.20
N ARG A 275 31.01 23.47 -35.12
CA ARG A 275 30.41 22.83 -33.94
C ARG A 275 29.34 23.70 -33.26
N ASP A 276 29.58 24.99 -33.18
CA ASP A 276 28.64 25.95 -32.60
C ASP A 276 27.36 26.05 -33.45
N ALA A 277 27.49 26.09 -34.78
CA ALA A 277 26.35 26.08 -35.70
C ALA A 277 25.49 24.80 -35.61
N HIS A 278 26.08 23.70 -35.11
CA HIS A 278 25.39 22.41 -34.94
C HIS A 278 25.04 22.11 -33.48
N GLU A 279 25.19 23.08 -32.57
CA GLU A 279 24.79 22.97 -31.16
C GLU A 279 25.50 21.81 -30.41
N VAL A 280 26.71 21.45 -30.85
CA VAL A 280 27.55 20.42 -30.21
C VAL A 280 28.73 21.02 -29.43
N THR A 281 28.61 22.28 -29.01
CA THR A 281 29.58 22.92 -28.11
C THR A 281 29.69 22.16 -26.80
N GLY A 282 30.92 21.93 -26.32
CA GLY A 282 31.19 21.17 -25.09
C GLY A 282 31.16 19.64 -25.25
N TRP A 283 30.66 19.12 -26.37
CA TRP A 283 30.79 17.71 -26.73
C TRP A 283 32.23 17.43 -27.20
N SER A 284 32.68 16.19 -27.03
CA SER A 284 33.95 15.72 -27.59
C SER A 284 33.79 14.34 -28.21
N GLY A 285 34.72 13.98 -29.08
CA GLY A 285 34.65 12.70 -29.78
C GLY A 285 35.81 12.47 -30.72
N SER A 286 35.74 11.33 -31.40
CA SER A 286 36.67 10.96 -32.47
C SER A 286 35.99 9.96 -33.40
N LYS A 287 36.33 10.06 -34.67
CA LYS A 287 35.71 9.35 -35.79
C LYS A 287 34.20 9.53 -35.78
N ALA A 288 33.74 10.75 -35.51
CA ALA A 288 32.33 11.12 -35.53
C ALA A 288 32.06 11.97 -36.78
N TYR A 289 31.10 11.56 -37.59
CA TYR A 289 30.82 12.16 -38.89
C TYR A 289 29.34 12.50 -39.00
N GLU A 290 29.09 13.69 -39.57
CA GLU A 290 27.76 14.21 -39.83
C GLU A 290 26.96 13.27 -40.73
N ARG A 291 25.69 13.06 -40.34
CA ARG A 291 24.62 12.50 -41.15
C ARG A 291 23.33 13.30 -40.94
N PRO A 292 22.40 13.31 -41.90
CA PRO A 292 21.15 14.06 -41.73
C PRO A 292 20.37 13.60 -40.49
N GLY A 293 20.37 14.43 -39.44
CA GLY A 293 19.69 14.19 -38.18
C GLY A 293 20.40 13.29 -37.17
N TYR A 294 21.65 12.83 -37.40
CA TYR A 294 22.35 11.93 -36.47
C TYR A 294 23.87 11.91 -36.71
N LEU A 295 24.62 11.18 -35.87
CA LEU A 295 26.04 10.95 -36.08
C LEU A 295 26.34 9.51 -36.48
N LYS A 296 27.29 9.33 -37.41
CA LYS A 296 28.00 8.06 -37.59
C LYS A 296 29.27 8.07 -36.76
N ILE A 297 29.47 7.06 -35.93
CA ILE A 297 30.65 6.88 -35.10
C ILE A 297 31.49 5.71 -35.62
N GLY A 298 32.81 5.90 -35.73
CA GLY A 298 33.79 4.92 -36.20
C GLY A 298 34.09 4.96 -37.70
N THR A 299 35.14 4.25 -38.10
CA THR A 299 35.50 3.98 -39.51
C THR A 299 35.68 2.49 -39.73
N GLY A 300 35.97 2.07 -40.98
CA GLY A 300 36.33 0.68 -41.26
C GLY A 300 37.67 0.24 -40.64
N SER A 301 38.49 1.17 -40.15
CA SER A 301 39.85 0.91 -39.65
C SER A 301 40.11 1.41 -38.23
N ALA A 302 39.17 2.12 -37.62
CA ALA A 302 39.33 2.70 -36.29
C ALA A 302 37.99 2.84 -35.57
N ASN A 303 38.02 2.54 -34.27
CA ASN A 303 36.89 2.75 -33.37
C ASN A 303 36.66 4.24 -33.13
N GLY A 304 35.40 4.62 -32.95
CA GLY A 304 35.00 6.00 -32.66
C GLY A 304 34.31 6.11 -31.31
N TYR A 305 34.13 7.35 -30.87
CA TYR A 305 33.37 7.66 -29.67
C TYR A 305 32.78 9.08 -29.71
N ILE A 306 31.80 9.30 -28.86
CA ILE A 306 31.29 10.60 -28.46
C ILE A 306 31.21 10.67 -26.93
N THR A 307 31.46 11.84 -26.37
CA THR A 307 31.38 12.11 -24.93
C THR A 307 30.49 13.32 -24.72
N THR A 308 29.55 13.21 -23.79
CA THR A 308 28.69 14.32 -23.38
C THR A 308 29.52 15.47 -22.78
N PRO A 309 28.99 16.71 -22.79
CA PRO A 309 29.44 17.74 -21.87
C PRO A 309 29.37 17.28 -20.41
N ALA A 310 30.03 18.03 -19.52
CA ALA A 310 29.87 17.84 -18.08
C ALA A 310 28.41 18.12 -17.66
N LEU A 311 27.91 17.40 -16.65
CA LEU A 311 26.59 17.63 -16.06
C LEU A 311 26.53 18.91 -15.20
N SER A 312 27.02 20.03 -15.73
CA SER A 312 27.22 21.29 -14.99
C SER A 312 25.93 21.94 -14.49
N ALA A 313 24.77 21.51 -14.98
CA ALA A 313 23.47 21.90 -14.44
C ALA A 313 23.18 21.29 -13.05
N MET A 314 23.84 20.19 -12.69
CA MET A 314 23.70 19.59 -11.37
C MET A 314 24.40 20.44 -10.30
N THR A 315 23.80 20.52 -9.11
CA THR A 315 24.39 21.22 -7.94
C THR A 315 24.92 20.26 -6.88
N GLU A 316 24.54 18.98 -6.92
CA GLU A 316 24.90 17.96 -5.95
C GLU A 316 25.12 16.60 -6.61
N THR A 317 25.73 15.68 -5.88
CA THR A 317 25.91 14.28 -6.33
C THR A 317 24.59 13.54 -6.25
N GLN A 318 24.18 12.89 -7.34
CA GLN A 318 22.96 12.08 -7.40
C GLN A 318 23.01 11.07 -8.56
N ASP A 319 22.05 10.15 -8.58
CA ASP A 319 21.92 9.20 -9.69
C ASP A 319 21.30 9.88 -10.92
N VAL A 320 21.75 9.46 -12.11
CA VAL A 320 21.22 9.94 -13.40
C VAL A 320 20.96 8.78 -14.36
N ILE A 321 20.17 9.02 -15.39
CA ILE A 321 19.80 8.06 -16.42
C ILE A 321 20.24 8.63 -17.78
N LEU A 322 21.13 7.92 -18.47
CA LEU A 322 21.45 8.15 -19.88
C LEU A 322 20.49 7.34 -20.75
N THR A 323 19.88 7.98 -21.74
CA THR A 323 19.15 7.32 -22.82
C THR A 323 19.62 7.84 -24.17
N PHE A 324 19.68 6.97 -25.19
CA PHE A 324 19.99 7.38 -26.55
C PHE A 324 19.49 6.34 -27.55
N ASP A 325 19.25 6.77 -28.78
CA ASP A 325 18.90 5.89 -29.89
C ASP A 325 20.15 5.47 -30.63
N VAL A 326 20.22 4.19 -31.00
CA VAL A 326 21.37 3.62 -31.68
C VAL A 326 20.94 2.66 -32.78
N MET A 327 21.74 2.59 -33.84
CA MET A 327 21.57 1.66 -34.93
C MET A 327 22.94 1.12 -35.38
N ASN A 328 23.01 -0.16 -35.71
CA ASN A 328 24.23 -0.75 -36.27
C ASN A 328 24.49 -0.17 -37.68
N TRP A 329 25.73 -0.13 -38.17
CA TRP A 329 26.07 0.49 -39.46
C TRP A 329 25.75 -0.38 -40.69
N ASP A 330 26.42 -1.52 -40.91
CA ASP A 330 26.27 -2.27 -42.18
C ASP A 330 26.48 -3.79 -42.09
N GLN A 331 26.58 -4.36 -40.88
CA GLN A 331 26.91 -5.77 -40.75
C GLN A 331 25.67 -6.58 -40.40
N ILE A 332 25.04 -7.20 -41.41
CA ILE A 332 24.10 -8.29 -41.20
C ILE A 332 24.83 -9.34 -40.35
N SER A 333 24.25 -9.70 -39.21
CA SER A 333 24.78 -10.70 -38.26
C SER A 333 26.05 -10.36 -37.48
N ALA A 334 26.61 -9.14 -37.54
CA ALA A 334 27.71 -8.76 -36.64
C ALA A 334 27.24 -7.91 -35.45
N VAL A 335 27.87 -8.14 -34.31
CA VAL A 335 27.57 -7.46 -33.05
C VAL A 335 28.55 -6.31 -32.86
N THR A 336 28.02 -5.11 -32.67
CA THR A 336 28.82 -3.94 -32.28
C THR A 336 28.80 -3.82 -30.76
N ALA A 337 29.93 -4.06 -30.10
CA ALA A 337 30.05 -3.82 -28.67
C ALA A 337 30.16 -2.31 -28.41
N LEU A 338 29.15 -1.74 -27.76
CA LEU A 338 29.20 -0.40 -27.20
C LEU A 338 29.84 -0.47 -25.82
N THR A 339 30.68 0.50 -25.47
CA THR A 339 31.26 0.69 -24.14
C THR A 339 30.87 2.03 -23.56
N PHE A 340 30.57 2.03 -22.26
CA PHE A 340 30.21 3.22 -21.50
C PHE A 340 31.31 3.52 -20.50
N THR A 341 31.93 4.70 -20.62
CA THR A 341 32.94 5.16 -19.67
C THR A 341 32.48 6.47 -19.03
N VAL A 342 32.43 6.49 -17.71
CA VAL A 342 32.03 7.67 -16.93
C VAL A 342 33.30 8.27 -16.30
N ASN A 343 33.52 9.57 -16.51
CA ASN A 343 34.62 10.32 -15.89
C ASN A 343 34.05 11.45 -15.03
N GLY A 344 34.81 11.95 -14.05
CA GLY A 344 34.33 13.02 -13.16
C GLY A 344 33.34 12.55 -12.09
N GLY A 345 33.30 11.24 -11.81
CA GLY A 345 32.46 10.64 -10.77
C GLY A 345 31.21 9.97 -11.33
N GLY A 346 30.80 8.92 -10.64
CA GLY A 346 29.67 8.06 -10.97
C GLY A 346 30.06 6.73 -11.59
N THR A 347 29.15 5.75 -11.47
CA THR A 347 29.36 4.36 -11.89
C THR A 347 28.17 3.89 -12.73
N PRO A 348 28.36 3.51 -14.00
CA PRO A 348 27.27 2.97 -14.81
C PRO A 348 26.91 1.55 -14.37
N ASP A 349 25.63 1.21 -14.43
CA ASP A 349 25.10 -0.13 -14.13
C ASP A 349 25.50 -1.17 -15.19
N ILE A 350 25.66 -0.73 -16.44
CA ILE A 350 26.24 -1.50 -17.53
C ILE A 350 27.45 -0.77 -18.12
N THR A 351 28.56 -1.48 -18.32
CA THR A 351 29.78 -0.93 -18.94
C THR A 351 29.91 -1.31 -20.42
N THR A 352 29.15 -2.32 -20.84
CA THR A 352 29.09 -2.79 -22.23
C THR A 352 27.66 -3.10 -22.64
N TYR A 353 27.35 -2.88 -23.93
CA TYR A 353 26.11 -3.33 -24.54
C TYR A 353 26.39 -3.86 -25.94
N ASN A 354 25.92 -5.07 -26.23
CA ASN A 354 26.09 -5.71 -27.53
C ASN A 354 24.93 -5.33 -28.44
N LEU A 355 25.16 -4.38 -29.34
CA LEU A 355 24.18 -3.94 -30.33
C LEU A 355 24.01 -5.04 -31.40
N PRO A 356 22.80 -5.58 -31.60
CA PRO A 356 22.56 -6.58 -32.62
C PRO A 356 22.87 -6.05 -34.03
N GLY A 357 23.19 -6.98 -34.94
CA GLY A 357 23.37 -6.68 -36.36
C GLY A 357 22.06 -6.20 -37.00
N ARG A 358 22.17 -5.58 -38.18
CA ARG A 358 20.98 -5.17 -38.93
C ARG A 358 20.20 -6.37 -39.46
N VAL A 359 18.90 -6.15 -39.67
CA VAL A 359 18.01 -7.10 -40.37
C VAL A 359 18.07 -6.94 -41.89
N SER A 360 18.53 -5.80 -42.39
CA SER A 360 18.64 -5.47 -43.82
C SER A 360 19.79 -4.51 -44.10
N ASP A 361 20.34 -4.57 -45.31
CA ASP A 361 21.36 -3.64 -45.81
C ASP A 361 20.80 -2.27 -46.18
N THR A 362 19.49 -2.16 -46.41
CA THR A 362 18.83 -0.96 -46.94
C THR A 362 17.84 -0.33 -45.97
N ALA A 363 17.70 -0.86 -44.75
CA ALA A 363 16.92 -0.27 -43.68
C ALA A 363 17.43 -0.79 -42.34
N GLY A 364 17.83 0.11 -41.44
CA GLY A 364 18.16 -0.26 -40.07
C GLY A 364 17.02 0.07 -39.11
N THR A 365 17.03 -0.56 -37.94
CA THR A 365 16.07 -0.31 -36.87
C THR A 365 16.77 0.43 -35.74
N TRP A 366 16.27 1.61 -35.39
CA TRP A 366 16.70 2.33 -34.19
C TRP A 366 16.27 1.58 -32.94
N SER A 367 17.17 1.49 -31.96
CA SER A 367 16.90 0.93 -30.64
C SER A 367 17.29 1.95 -29.57
N THR A 368 16.42 2.17 -28.59
CA THR A 368 16.75 3.03 -27.45
C THR A 368 17.48 2.23 -26.37
N ILE A 369 18.65 2.72 -25.96
CA ILE A 369 19.43 2.16 -24.85
C ILE A 369 19.24 3.02 -23.61
N THR A 370 19.20 2.39 -22.44
CA THR A 370 19.18 3.06 -21.14
C THR A 370 20.35 2.58 -20.29
N VAL A 371 21.06 3.51 -19.66
CA VAL A 371 22.17 3.25 -18.73
C VAL A 371 21.92 4.05 -17.45
N ASN A 372 21.85 3.39 -16.30
CA ASN A 372 21.74 4.08 -15.02
C ASN A 372 23.14 4.37 -14.50
N ILE A 373 23.40 5.60 -14.08
CA ILE A 373 24.69 6.04 -13.56
C ILE A 373 24.50 6.44 -12.11
N LYS A 374 25.06 5.64 -11.21
CA LYS A 374 25.03 5.87 -9.77
C LYS A 374 26.03 6.94 -9.37
N ASN A 375 25.68 7.83 -8.45
CA ASN A 375 26.57 8.84 -7.86
C ASN A 375 27.27 9.77 -8.88
N ALA A 376 26.57 10.22 -9.92
CA ALA A 376 27.10 11.23 -10.84
C ALA A 376 27.25 12.59 -10.11
N THR A 377 28.24 13.37 -10.52
CA THR A 377 28.57 14.71 -9.98
C THR A 377 28.42 15.78 -11.07
N PRO A 378 28.49 17.08 -10.73
CA PRO A 378 28.46 18.15 -11.72
C PRO A 378 29.62 18.11 -12.74
N SER A 379 30.71 17.38 -12.43
CA SER A 379 31.84 17.18 -13.35
C SER A 379 31.74 15.92 -14.20
N THR A 380 30.66 15.14 -14.03
CA THR A 380 30.47 13.87 -14.74
C THR A 380 30.35 14.09 -16.25
N THR A 381 31.11 13.32 -17.01
CA THR A 381 30.99 13.18 -18.47
C THR A 381 30.81 11.72 -18.83
N ILE A 382 30.04 11.44 -19.89
CA ILE A 382 29.68 10.07 -20.27
C ILE A 382 30.14 9.83 -21.70
N LYS A 383 31.07 8.89 -21.87
CA LYS A 383 31.60 8.47 -23.16
C LYS A 383 30.89 7.21 -23.65
N ILE A 384 30.38 7.27 -24.87
CA ILE A 384 29.81 6.16 -25.63
C ILE A 384 30.77 5.85 -26.77
N ALA A 385 31.39 4.66 -26.74
CA ALA A 385 32.33 4.22 -27.77
C ALA A 385 31.87 2.90 -28.39
N GLY A 386 32.21 2.66 -29.65
CA GLY A 386 31.86 1.44 -30.36
C GLY A 386 33.10 0.65 -30.75
N GLY A 387 33.04 -0.68 -30.60
CA GLY A 387 34.03 -1.60 -31.15
C GLY A 387 33.97 -1.75 -32.68
N ALA A 388 32.98 -1.13 -33.31
CA ALA A 388 32.78 -1.02 -34.75
C ALA A 388 31.95 0.24 -35.06
N ARG A 389 31.55 0.41 -36.33
CA ARG A 389 30.73 1.53 -36.78
C ARG A 389 29.29 1.43 -36.26
N PHE A 390 28.73 2.54 -35.80
CA PHE A 390 27.32 2.64 -35.41
C PHE A 390 26.79 4.05 -35.67
N LEU A 391 25.46 4.18 -35.67
CA LEU A 391 24.73 5.44 -35.76
C LEU A 391 24.14 5.75 -34.40
N ILE A 392 24.13 7.02 -34.00
CA ILE A 392 23.62 7.47 -32.70
C ILE A 392 22.83 8.76 -32.82
N ASP A 393 21.72 8.83 -32.08
CA ASP A 393 20.86 10.00 -31.97
C ASP A 393 20.16 10.09 -30.59
N ASN A 394 19.44 11.19 -30.35
CA ASN A 394 18.57 11.43 -29.19
C ASN A 394 19.25 11.16 -27.83
N ILE A 395 20.50 11.57 -27.70
CA ILE A 395 21.25 11.44 -26.46
C ILE A 395 20.63 12.35 -25.40
N LYS A 396 20.20 11.77 -24.29
CA LYS A 396 19.56 12.45 -23.18
C LYS A 396 20.12 11.98 -21.85
N VAL A 397 20.41 12.89 -20.95
CA VAL A 397 20.75 12.59 -19.55
C VAL A 397 19.71 13.23 -18.65
N THR A 398 19.11 12.45 -17.76
CA THR A 398 18.07 12.91 -16.82
C THR A 398 18.35 12.51 -15.39
N THR A 399 17.78 13.23 -14.42
CA THR A 399 17.79 12.81 -13.01
C THR A 399 16.86 11.60 -12.79
N THR A 400 17.10 10.78 -11.76
CA THR A 400 16.31 9.56 -11.51
C THR A 400 14.87 9.79 -11.06
N GLY A 401 14.54 10.99 -10.58
CA GLY A 401 13.20 11.33 -10.04
C GLY A 401 12.83 10.60 -8.75
N LEU A 402 13.73 9.77 -8.20
CA LEU A 402 13.59 9.04 -6.94
C LEU A 402 14.56 9.55 -5.90
#